data_AF-A0A9D4EEX0-F1
#
_entry.id   AF-A0A9D4EEX0-F1
#
_cell.length_a   1.000
_cell.length_b   1.000
_cell.length_c   1.000
_cell.angle_alpha   90.00
_cell.angle_beta   90.00
_cell.angle_gamma   90.00
#
_symmetry.space_group_name_H-M   'P 1'
#
loop_
_entity.id
_entity.type
_entity.pdbx_description
1 polymer ?
#
loop_
_entity_poly.entity_id
_entity_poly.type
_entity_poly.pdbx_seq_one_letter_code
_entity_poly.pdbx_strand_id
1 'polypeptide(L)'
;MMLPEHIKFMSDWHFGLWKIIWPTSDAECMAEISNTITASSQSGHNILHFVNDQSELLVFLNWKTFFENYLKLKKNITKYYHFLCTADEPGVSIRQEFCDSEEVGLAFLRQDPSKS
;
A
#
# COMPACT_ATOMS: atom_id res chain seq x y z
N MET A 1 0.06 -20.31 2.93
CA MET A 1 0.48 -19.00 3.46
C MET A 1 1.03 -18.20 2.29
N MET A 2 0.37 -17.12 1.86
CA MET A 2 0.95 -16.21 0.87
C MET A 2 1.96 -15.33 1.58
N LEU A 3 3.23 -15.38 1.16
CA LEU A 3 4.25 -14.50 1.68
C LEU A 3 3.96 -13.06 1.23
N PRO A 4 4.19 -12.03 2.07
CA PRO A 4 3.92 -10.62 1.74
C PRO A 4 4.56 -10.14 0.42
N GLU A 5 5.69 -10.74 0.07
CA GLU A 5 6.36 -10.52 -1.21
C GLU A 5 5.48 -10.91 -2.41
N HIS A 6 4.77 -12.05 -2.35
CA HIS A 6 3.90 -12.50 -3.43
C HIS A 6 2.66 -11.62 -3.64
N ILE A 7 2.12 -11.01 -2.57
CA ILE A 7 0.95 -10.12 -2.69
C ILE A 7 1.31 -8.85 -3.48
N LYS A 8 2.50 -8.29 -3.24
CA LYS A 8 3.00 -7.12 -4.00
C LYS A 8 3.20 -7.46 -5.48
N PHE A 9 3.67 -8.67 -5.80
CA PHE A 9 3.85 -9.09 -7.18
C PHE A 9 2.52 -9.36 -7.90
N MET A 10 1.48 -9.81 -7.21
CA MET A 10 0.21 -10.12 -7.85
C MET A 10 -0.53 -8.88 -8.37
N SER A 11 -0.60 -7.76 -7.62
CA SER A 11 -1.22 -6.54 -8.15
C SER A 11 -0.42 -5.98 -9.34
N ASP A 12 0.90 -5.96 -9.21
CA ASP A 12 1.79 -5.43 -10.23
C ASP A 12 1.78 -6.29 -11.51
N TRP A 13 1.59 -7.61 -11.36
CA TRP A 13 1.44 -8.55 -12.47
C TRP A 13 0.22 -8.26 -13.34
N HIS A 14 -0.96 -8.11 -12.73
CA HIS A 14 -2.21 -7.89 -13.48
C HIS A 14 -2.24 -6.51 -14.14
N PHE A 15 -1.74 -5.48 -13.47
CA PHE A 15 -1.54 -4.18 -14.09
C PHE A 15 -0.47 -4.22 -15.20
N GLY A 16 0.55 -5.06 -15.03
CA GLY A 16 1.56 -5.35 -16.05
C GLY A 16 0.96 -5.87 -17.36
N LEU A 17 -0.08 -6.70 -17.30
CA LEU A 17 -0.78 -7.20 -18.49
C LEU A 17 -1.40 -6.06 -19.32
N TRP A 18 -2.05 -5.10 -18.66
CA TRP A 18 -2.59 -3.92 -19.35
C TRP A 18 -1.47 -3.05 -19.94
N LYS A 19 -0.38 -2.84 -19.18
CA LYS A 19 0.80 -2.08 -19.66
C LYS A 19 1.45 -2.66 -20.91
N ILE A 20 1.38 -3.96 -21.14
CA ILE A 20 1.93 -4.59 -22.35
C ILE A 20 1.08 -4.25 -23.58
N ILE A 21 -0.24 -4.15 -23.43
CA ILE A 21 -1.20 -3.94 -24.53
C ILE A 21 -1.37 -2.44 -24.84
N TRP A 22 -1.26 -1.58 -23.81
CA TRP A 22 -1.46 -0.13 -23.91
C TRP A 22 -0.69 0.56 -25.05
N PRO A 23 0.62 0.32 -25.26
CA PRO A 23 1.38 1.00 -26.31
C PRO A 23 0.90 0.71 -27.74
N THR A 24 0.17 -0.40 -27.92
CA THR A 24 -0.42 -0.79 -29.21
C THR A 24 -1.91 -0.45 -29.32
N SER A 25 -2.48 0.18 -28.30
CA SER A 25 -3.88 0.62 -28.34
C SER A 25 -4.05 1.93 -29.11
N ASP A 26 -5.17 2.05 -29.80
CA ASP A 26 -5.66 3.24 -30.51
C ASP A 26 -6.73 3.98 -29.71
N ALA A 27 -6.75 3.79 -28.38
CA ALA A 27 -7.75 4.40 -27.51
C ALA A 27 -7.56 5.92 -27.41
N GLU A 28 -8.54 6.69 -27.89
CA GLU A 28 -8.56 8.15 -27.87
C GLU A 28 -9.56 8.71 -26.86
N CYS A 29 -10.50 7.90 -26.36
CA CYS A 29 -11.48 8.30 -25.37
C CYS A 29 -11.54 7.38 -24.13
N MET A 30 -12.17 7.88 -23.05
CA MET A 30 -12.30 7.15 -21.78
C MET A 30 -13.01 5.79 -21.93
N ALA A 31 -13.96 5.68 -22.86
CA ALA A 31 -14.66 4.43 -23.13
C ALA A 31 -13.73 3.40 -23.80
N GLU A 32 -12.87 3.82 -24.71
CA GLU A 32 -11.88 2.94 -25.35
C GLU A 32 -10.80 2.53 -24.34
N ILE A 33 -10.36 3.44 -23.48
CA ILE A 33 -9.43 3.10 -22.38
C ILE A 33 -10.05 2.03 -21.48
N SER A 34 -11.33 2.16 -21.11
CA SER A 34 -12.08 1.15 -20.33
C SER A 34 -12.06 -0.23 -21.02
N ASN A 35 -12.28 -0.25 -22.33
CA ASN A 35 -12.25 -1.48 -23.11
C ASN A 35 -10.87 -2.14 -23.09
N THR A 36 -9.78 -1.36 -23.19
CA THR A 36 -8.42 -1.92 -23.10
C THR A 36 -8.12 -2.54 -21.73
N ILE A 37 -8.60 -1.92 -20.65
CA ILE A 37 -8.41 -2.41 -19.29
C ILE A 37 -9.21 -3.70 -19.08
N THR A 38 -10.47 -3.73 -19.49
CA THR A 38 -11.34 -4.91 -19.37
C THR A 38 -10.81 -6.07 -20.21
N ALA A 39 -10.34 -5.81 -21.44
CA ALA A 39 -9.77 -6.83 -22.32
C ALA A 39 -8.41 -7.37 -21.84
N SER A 40 -7.68 -6.62 -21.02
CA SER A 40 -6.35 -7.03 -20.54
C SER A 40 -6.35 -8.16 -19.52
N SER A 41 -7.51 -8.50 -18.93
CA SER A 41 -7.62 -9.53 -17.91
C SER A 41 -8.78 -10.48 -18.21
N GLN A 42 -8.46 -11.67 -18.76
CA GLN A 42 -9.46 -12.69 -19.10
C GLN A 42 -10.26 -13.19 -17.88
N SER A 43 -9.73 -13.04 -16.67
CA SER A 43 -10.34 -13.46 -15.41
C SER A 43 -10.89 -12.31 -14.55
N GLY A 44 -10.90 -11.07 -15.08
CA GLY A 44 -11.49 -9.91 -14.38
C GLY A 44 -10.65 -9.40 -13.19
N HIS A 45 -9.33 -9.62 -13.19
CA HIS A 45 -8.45 -9.09 -12.14
C HIS A 45 -8.20 -7.59 -12.26
N ASN A 46 -8.34 -7.02 -13.46
CA ASN A 46 -8.31 -5.58 -13.67
C ASN A 46 -9.75 -5.06 -13.64
N ILE A 47 -10.12 -4.42 -12.52
CA ILE A 47 -11.43 -3.81 -12.32
C ILE A 47 -11.28 -2.30 -12.52
N LEU A 48 -12.09 -1.74 -13.42
CA LEU A 48 -12.11 -0.31 -13.68
C LEU A 48 -13.04 0.39 -12.67
N HIS A 49 -12.58 1.51 -12.12
CA HIS A 49 -13.41 2.45 -11.39
C HIS A 49 -13.19 3.85 -11.93
N PHE A 50 -14.26 4.58 -12.25
CA PHE A 50 -14.17 5.98 -12.63
C PHE A 50 -14.18 6.87 -11.37
N VAL A 51 -13.28 7.86 -11.34
CA VAL A 51 -13.18 8.79 -10.20
C VAL A 51 -14.46 9.62 -10.02
N ASN A 52 -15.22 9.84 -11.10
CA ASN A 52 -16.45 10.63 -11.09
C ASN A 52 -17.72 9.76 -11.23
N ASP A 53 -17.64 8.45 -11.02
CA ASP A 53 -18.83 7.61 -11.02
C ASP A 53 -19.72 7.96 -9.82
N GLN A 54 -20.99 8.26 -10.07
CA GLN A 54 -21.96 8.52 -9.01
C GLN A 54 -22.53 7.24 -8.40
N SER A 55 -22.36 6.09 -9.09
CA SER A 55 -22.83 4.78 -8.63
C SER A 55 -21.84 4.08 -7.70
N GLU A 56 -20.54 4.38 -7.82
CA GLU A 56 -19.48 3.84 -6.98
C GLU A 56 -18.54 4.96 -6.51
N LEU A 57 -18.68 5.37 -5.25
CA LEU A 57 -17.84 6.40 -4.66
C LEU A 57 -16.43 5.85 -4.36
N LEU A 58 -15.43 6.28 -5.13
CA LEU A 58 -14.03 5.97 -4.84
C LEU A 58 -13.52 6.88 -3.71
N VAL A 59 -13.41 6.33 -2.49
CA VAL A 59 -12.92 7.08 -1.32
C VAL A 59 -11.41 6.98 -1.22
N PHE A 60 -10.73 8.12 -1.43
CA PHE A 60 -9.30 8.24 -1.15
C PHE A 60 -9.08 8.60 0.31
N LEU A 61 -8.63 7.62 1.10
CA LEU A 61 -8.28 7.85 2.49
C LEU A 61 -6.88 8.47 2.57
N ASN A 62 -6.78 9.68 3.13
CA ASN A 62 -5.51 10.29 3.47
C ASN A 62 -4.96 9.68 4.76
N TRP A 63 -4.41 8.48 4.62
CA TRP A 63 -3.80 7.74 5.72
C TRP A 63 -2.66 8.51 6.39
N LYS A 64 -1.92 9.33 5.62
CA LYS A 64 -0.84 10.16 6.17
C LYS A 64 -1.38 11.10 7.24
N THR A 65 -2.36 11.93 6.90
CA THR A 65 -2.97 12.87 7.86
C THR A 65 -3.67 12.16 9.00
N PHE A 66 -4.32 11.02 8.72
CA PHE A 66 -4.94 10.22 9.77
C PHE A 66 -3.91 9.73 10.80
N PHE A 67 -2.84 9.08 10.35
CA PHE A 67 -1.82 8.51 11.22
C PHE A 67 -0.88 9.54 11.84
N GLU A 68 -0.74 10.74 11.26
CA GLU A 68 -0.01 11.85 11.87
C GLU A 68 -0.53 12.21 13.26
N ASN A 69 -1.81 11.98 13.57
CA ASN A 69 -2.37 12.25 14.89
C ASN A 69 -1.97 11.21 15.95
N TYR A 70 -1.67 9.98 15.52
CA TYR A 70 -1.43 8.86 16.43
C TYR A 70 0.04 8.43 16.48
N LEU A 71 0.81 8.68 15.42
CA LEU A 71 2.18 8.20 15.27
C LEU A 71 3.22 9.31 15.47
N LYS A 72 4.30 8.96 16.17
CA LYS A 72 5.54 9.73 16.29
C LYS A 72 6.40 9.44 15.07
N LEU A 73 6.70 10.46 14.28
CA LEU A 73 7.64 10.34 13.17
C LEU A 73 9.05 10.05 13.71
N LYS A 74 9.67 8.95 13.27
CA LYS A 74 11.03 8.58 13.65
C LYS A 74 12.01 9.00 12.57
N LYS A 75 12.93 9.90 12.91
CA LYS A 75 14.03 10.27 12.01
C LYS A 75 14.92 9.05 11.76
N ASN A 76 15.45 8.94 10.54
CA ASN A 76 16.39 7.88 10.14
C ASN A 76 15.84 6.45 10.25
N ILE A 77 14.53 6.25 10.08
CA ILE A 77 13.92 4.91 10.10
C ILE A 77 14.52 3.99 9.02
N THR A 78 14.99 4.56 7.91
CA THR A 78 15.62 3.86 6.79
C THR A 78 16.99 3.25 7.10
N LYS A 79 17.59 3.57 8.26
CA LYS A 79 18.85 2.95 8.69
C LYS A 79 18.68 1.52 9.21
N TYR A 80 17.48 1.18 9.67
CA TYR A 80 17.20 -0.15 10.21
C TYR A 80 16.68 -1.04 9.08
N TYR A 81 17.23 -2.25 8.98
CA TYR A 81 16.85 -3.22 7.95
C TYR A 81 15.74 -4.14 8.42
N HIS A 82 15.61 -4.33 9.73
CA HIS A 82 14.67 -5.27 10.32
C HIS A 82 13.75 -4.56 11.31
N PHE A 83 12.45 -4.80 11.14
CA PHE A 83 11.41 -4.41 12.07
C PHE A 83 10.57 -5.64 12.39
N LEU A 84 10.42 -5.93 13.68
CA LEU A 84 9.51 -6.95 14.18
C LEU A 84 8.38 -6.24 14.90
N CYS A 85 7.16 -6.50 14.44
CA CYS A 85 5.93 -6.03 15.07
C CYS A 85 5.19 -7.25 15.60
N THR A 86 4.84 -7.23 16.89
CA THR A 86 4.06 -8.30 17.53
C THR A 86 2.67 -7.79 17.86
N ALA A 87 1.71 -8.71 17.97
CA ALA A 87 0.37 -8.36 18.44
C ALA A 87 0.33 -8.07 19.95
N ASP A 88 1.35 -8.54 20.69
CA ASP A 88 1.45 -8.41 22.14
C ASP A 88 1.72 -6.97 22.58
N GLU A 89 2.48 -6.21 21.78
CA GLU A 89 2.82 -4.81 22.05
C GLU A 89 2.48 -3.89 20.86
N PRO A 90 1.19 -3.62 20.62
CA PRO A 90 0.78 -2.76 19.51
C PRO A 90 1.37 -1.36 19.66
N GLY A 91 1.99 -0.88 18.58
CA GLY A 91 2.61 0.44 18.56
C GLY A 91 4.08 0.49 19.01
N VAL A 92 4.66 -0.66 19.36
CA VAL A 92 6.11 -0.84 19.53
C VAL A 92 6.60 -1.78 18.43
N SER A 93 7.68 -1.40 17.76
CA SER A 93 8.45 -2.35 16.93
C SER A 93 9.80 -2.61 17.56
N ILE A 94 10.25 -3.86 17.53
CA ILE A 94 11.66 -4.18 17.76
C ILE A 94 12.40 -3.89 16.45
N ARG A 95 13.51 -3.15 16.53
CA ARG A 95 14.35 -2.83 15.36
C ARG A 95 15.74 -3.44 15.51
N GLN A 96 16.35 -3.78 14.38
CA GLN A 96 17.77 -4.14 14.31
C GLN A 96 18.42 -3.43 13.12
N GLU A 97 19.67 -2.99 13.30
CA GLU A 97 20.46 -2.38 12.22
C GLU A 97 20.97 -3.44 11.25
N PHE A 98 21.54 -4.54 11.75
CA PHE A 98 21.89 -5.73 10.97
C PHE A 98 21.37 -6.99 11.68
N CYS A 99 21.44 -8.16 11.03
CA CYS A 99 20.87 -9.41 11.56
C CYS A 99 21.50 -9.90 12.87
N ASP A 100 22.69 -9.43 13.19
CA ASP A 100 23.47 -9.70 14.41
C ASP A 100 23.45 -8.53 15.41
N SER A 101 22.77 -7.44 15.07
CA SER A 101 22.68 -6.25 15.92
C SER A 101 21.68 -6.44 17.07
N GLU A 102 21.89 -5.64 18.12
CA GLU A 102 21.00 -5.61 19.27
C GLU A 102 19.56 -5.25 18.87
N GLU A 103 18.62 -5.96 19.47
CA GLU A 103 17.19 -5.70 19.36
C GLU A 103 16.80 -4.53 20.25
N VAL A 104 16.35 -3.43 19.63
CA VAL A 104 15.97 -2.22 20.36
C VAL A 104 14.50 -1.90 20.13
N GLY A 105 13.74 -1.74 21.21
CA GLY A 105 12.34 -1.32 21.15
C GLY A 105 12.18 0.11 20.65
N LEU A 106 11.25 0.32 19.72
CA LEU A 106 10.92 1.60 19.12
C LEU A 106 9.42 1.85 19.21
N ALA A 107 9.01 2.71 20.16
CA ALA A 107 7.61 3.11 20.31
C ALA A 107 7.21 4.17 19.27
N PHE A 108 6.16 3.87 18.50
CA PHE A 108 5.57 4.75 17.49
C PHE A 108 4.35 5.51 17.98
N LEU A 109 3.59 5.01 18.96
CA LEU A 109 2.39 5.72 19.41
C LEU A 109 2.72 7.02 20.15
N ARG A 110 1.93 8.06 19.88
CA ARG A 110 1.82 9.25 20.73
C ARG A 110 1.11 8.84 22.03
N GLN A 111 1.49 9.47 23.15
CA GLN A 111 0.70 9.29 24.38
C GLN A 111 -0.70 9.86 24.14
N ASP A 112 -1.71 9.26 24.76
CA ASP A 112 -3.11 9.66 24.64
C ASP A 112 -3.26 11.19 24.80
N PRO A 113 -3.76 11.91 23.78
CA PRO A 113 -4.02 13.35 23.91
C PRO A 113 -5.16 13.66 24.91
N SER A 114 -5.88 12.64 25.42
CA SER A 114 -6.94 12.77 26.43
C SER A 114 -6.44 12.73 27.89
N LYS A 115 -5.13 12.63 28.12
CA LYS A 115 -4.52 12.53 29.47
C LYS A 115 -3.52 13.66 29.79
N SER A 116 -3.78 14.87 29.30
CA SER A 116 -3.06 16.10 29.69
C SER A 116 -3.93 17.00 30.55
#